data_AF-Q5NWY7-F1
#
_entry.id   AF-Q5NWY7-F1
#
_cell.length_a   1.000
_cell.length_b   1.000
_cell.length_c   1.000
_cell.angle_alpha   90.00
_cell.angle_beta   90.00
_cell.angle_gamma   90.00
#
_symmetry.space_group_name_H-M   'P 1'
#
loop_
_entity.id
_entity.type
_entity.pdbx_description
1 polymer ?
#
loop_
_entity_poly.entity_id
_entity_poly.type
_entity_poly.pdbx_seq_one_letter_code
_entity_poly.pdbx_strand_id
1 'polypeptide(L)'
;MEELLSIVDETQACPTIDPVAFPDTPKATFWTSSPCEDDPGHAWVVDFAIGEPDTEMTECRHFVRLCRRTGIMEKWPPGTIYDSRTSLLWQRFVIAEAWDENQGKGLGNAVRITWEEAVRRFGGARQSNVTRRRFG
;
A
#
# COMPACT_ATOMS: atom_id res chain seq x y z
N MET A 1 8.86 -0.15 4.77
CA MET A 1 8.76 -1.51 5.34
C MET A 1 7.85 -1.52 6.57
N GLU A 2 8.14 -0.72 7.59
CA GLU A 2 7.42 -0.71 8.88
C GLU A 2 5.90 -0.52 8.79
N GLU A 3 5.43 0.20 7.77
CA GLU A 3 4.00 0.51 7.63
C GLU A 3 3.15 -0.77 7.41
N LEU A 4 3.51 -1.65 6.47
CA LEU A 4 2.70 -2.85 6.21
C LEU A 4 2.78 -3.89 7.33
N LEU A 5 3.93 -4.01 7.99
CA LEU A 5 4.07 -4.87 9.17
C LEU A 5 3.18 -4.38 10.32
N SER A 6 2.87 -3.08 10.37
CA SER A 6 2.01 -2.54 11.41
C SER A 6 0.56 -3.06 11.30
N ILE A 7 0.12 -3.50 10.13
CA ILE A 7 -1.25 -4.01 9.92
C ILE A 7 -1.31 -5.54 9.85
N VAL A 8 -0.19 -6.23 10.07
CA VAL A 8 -0.19 -7.69 10.26
C VAL A 8 -0.90 -8.01 11.59
N ASP A 9 -1.86 -8.92 11.54
CA ASP A 9 -2.59 -9.43 12.69
C ASP A 9 -2.30 -10.93 12.84
N GLU A 10 -1.42 -11.26 13.78
CA GLU A 10 -1.01 -12.64 14.09
C GLU A 10 -2.14 -13.47 14.71
N THR A 11 -3.25 -12.84 15.15
CA THR A 11 -4.43 -13.56 15.62
C THR A 11 -5.28 -14.11 14.47
N GLN A 12 -5.05 -13.63 13.24
CA GLN A 12 -5.70 -14.12 12.02
C GLN A 12 -4.80 -15.12 11.31
N ALA A 13 -5.34 -16.29 10.97
CA ALA A 13 -4.52 -17.37 10.41
C ALA A 13 -4.24 -17.23 8.90
N CYS A 14 -5.18 -16.70 8.10
CA CYS A 14 -5.00 -16.49 6.65
C CYS A 14 -6.20 -15.74 6.03
N PRO A 15 -6.05 -14.51 5.50
CA PRO A 15 -4.85 -13.69 5.57
C PRO A 15 -4.58 -13.18 7.00
N THR A 16 -3.32 -12.92 7.33
CA THR A 16 -2.86 -12.42 8.63
C THR A 16 -3.11 -10.91 8.77
N ILE A 17 -4.36 -10.50 8.61
CA ILE A 17 -4.83 -9.10 8.63
C ILE A 17 -6.30 -9.06 9.04
N ASP A 18 -6.72 -8.02 9.75
CA ASP A 18 -8.13 -7.85 10.17
C ASP A 18 -9.05 -7.73 8.93
N PRO A 19 -9.96 -8.70 8.68
CA PRO A 19 -10.84 -8.70 7.52
C PRO A 19 -11.98 -7.68 7.62
N VAL A 20 -12.28 -7.17 8.82
CA VAL A 20 -13.28 -6.12 9.04
C VAL A 20 -12.70 -4.76 8.68
N ALA A 21 -11.44 -4.51 9.05
CA ALA A 21 -10.70 -3.34 8.62
C ALA A 21 -10.38 -3.41 7.11
N PHE A 22 -9.82 -4.52 6.65
CA PHE A 22 -9.30 -4.68 5.29
C PHE A 22 -10.07 -5.77 4.53
N PRO A 23 -11.32 -5.50 4.15
CA PRO A 23 -12.15 -6.47 3.44
C PRO A 23 -11.57 -6.82 2.08
N ASP A 24 -11.88 -8.04 1.62
CA ASP A 24 -11.47 -8.58 0.32
C ASP A 24 -9.93 -8.58 0.11
N THR A 25 -9.13 -8.56 1.19
CA THR A 25 -7.67 -8.60 1.08
C THR A 25 -7.22 -9.99 0.62
N PRO A 26 -6.52 -10.11 -0.53
CA PRO A 26 -5.98 -11.39 -0.97
C PRO A 26 -4.93 -11.91 0.01
N LYS A 27 -4.92 -13.23 0.24
CA LYS A 27 -3.81 -13.96 0.86
C LYS A 27 -2.61 -14.01 -0.08
N ALA A 28 -1.86 -12.92 -0.12
CA ALA A 28 -0.78 -12.73 -1.08
C ALA A 28 0.24 -11.72 -0.55
N THR A 29 1.32 -11.63 -1.30
CA THR A 29 2.43 -10.70 -1.13
C THR A 29 2.07 -9.28 -1.58
N PHE A 30 2.50 -8.29 -0.79
CA PHE A 30 2.34 -6.86 -1.03
C PHE A 30 3.69 -6.16 -1.02
N TRP A 31 3.90 -5.27 -2.00
CA TRP A 31 5.08 -4.42 -2.03
C TRP A 31 5.11 -3.44 -0.87
N THR A 32 6.28 -3.30 -0.26
CA THR A 32 6.59 -2.13 0.57
C THR A 32 7.29 -1.06 -0.28
N SER A 33 7.29 0.19 0.19
CA SER A 33 8.03 1.29 -0.44
C SER A 33 9.54 1.24 -0.20
N SER A 34 10.05 0.28 0.59
CA SER A 34 11.47 0.17 0.94
C SER A 34 12.23 -0.67 -0.10
N PRO A 35 13.27 -0.13 -0.75
CA PRO A 35 14.17 -0.93 -1.58
C PRO A 35 14.99 -1.90 -0.72
N CYS A 36 15.49 -2.99 -1.31
CA CYS A 36 16.55 -3.77 -0.68
C CYS A 36 17.88 -3.03 -0.90
N GLU A 37 18.56 -2.62 0.18
CA GLU A 37 19.80 -1.84 0.06
C GLU A 37 20.98 -2.69 -0.41
N ASP A 38 20.99 -3.97 -0.04
CA ASP A 38 22.07 -4.92 -0.37
C ASP A 38 21.95 -5.49 -1.79
N ASP A 39 20.75 -5.46 -2.38
CA ASP A 39 20.49 -5.94 -3.75
C ASP A 39 19.52 -5.01 -4.48
N PRO A 40 20.02 -4.12 -5.36
CA PRO A 40 19.20 -3.19 -6.13
C PRO A 40 18.15 -3.84 -7.06
N GLY A 41 18.29 -5.13 -7.36
CA GLY A 41 17.31 -5.90 -8.13
C GLY A 41 16.12 -6.39 -7.30
N HIS A 42 16.14 -6.19 -5.98
CA HIS A 42 15.11 -6.65 -5.06
C HIS A 42 14.50 -5.51 -4.25
N ALA A 43 13.28 -5.73 -3.77
CA ALA A 43 12.60 -4.84 -2.84
C ALA A 43 11.85 -5.62 -1.77
N TRP A 44 11.58 -4.95 -0.66
CA TRP A 44 10.88 -5.57 0.46
C TRP A 44 9.40 -5.74 0.18
N VAL A 45 8.89 -6.91 0.53
CA VAL A 45 7.46 -7.28 0.52
C VAL A 45 7.01 -7.74 1.90
N VAL A 46 5.69 -7.81 2.10
CA VAL A 46 5.06 -8.52 3.22
C VAL A 46 4.06 -9.52 2.64
N ASP A 47 4.14 -10.78 3.04
CA ASP A 47 3.18 -11.82 2.64
C ASP A 47 2.10 -12.00 3.71
N PHE A 48 0.87 -11.58 3.41
CA PHE A 48 -0.26 -11.75 4.32
C PHE A 48 -0.79 -13.20 4.39
N ALA A 49 -0.23 -14.14 3.62
CA ALA A 49 -0.51 -15.56 3.85
C ALA A 49 0.16 -16.08 5.13
N ILE A 50 1.30 -15.48 5.53
CA ILE A 50 2.12 -15.94 6.67
C ILE A 50 2.45 -14.82 7.68
N GLY A 51 2.29 -13.54 7.32
CA GLY A 51 2.53 -12.38 8.17
C GLY A 51 3.98 -11.90 8.22
N GLU A 52 4.86 -12.44 7.36
CA GLU A 52 6.30 -12.20 7.43
C GLU A 52 6.80 -11.28 6.29
N PRO A 53 7.86 -10.49 6.54
CA PRO A 53 8.55 -9.76 5.49
C PRO A 53 9.49 -10.67 4.69
N ASP A 54 9.64 -10.37 3.40
CA ASP A 54 10.60 -11.03 2.51
C ASP A 54 11.13 -10.04 1.46
N THR A 55 12.09 -10.44 0.64
CA THR A 55 12.60 -9.68 -0.51
C THR A 55 12.25 -10.35 -1.82
N GLU A 56 11.76 -9.58 -2.78
CA GLU A 56 11.34 -10.09 -4.10
C GLU A 56 11.97 -9.29 -5.22
N MET A 57 12.15 -9.91 -6.39
CA MET A 57 12.69 -9.23 -7.57
C MET A 57 11.77 -8.09 -7.98
N THR A 58 12.31 -6.91 -8.24
CA THR A 58 11.52 -5.69 -8.53
C THR A 58 10.63 -5.82 -9.77
N GLU A 59 10.97 -6.73 -10.70
CA GLU A 59 10.19 -7.08 -11.89
C GLU A 59 8.96 -7.96 -11.61
N CYS A 60 8.89 -8.62 -10.45
CA CYS A 60 7.74 -9.41 -10.08
C CYS A 60 6.51 -8.53 -9.81
N ARG A 61 5.32 -9.07 -10.07
CA ARG A 61 4.06 -8.33 -9.89
C ARG A 61 3.40 -8.72 -8.58
N HIS A 62 3.26 -7.77 -7.66
CA HIS A 62 2.60 -7.98 -6.37
C HIS A 62 1.56 -6.89 -6.11
N PHE A 63 0.72 -7.09 -5.10
CA PHE A 63 -0.29 -6.10 -4.74
C PHE A 63 0.35 -4.90 -4.04
N VAL A 64 -0.37 -3.79 -3.99
CA VAL A 64 0.01 -2.61 -3.24
C VAL A 64 -1.16 -2.16 -2.38
N ARG A 65 -0.84 -1.64 -1.19
CA ARG A 65 -1.81 -0.97 -0.34
C ARG A 65 -1.28 0.41 -0.01
N LEU A 66 -2.09 1.43 -0.32
CA LEU A 66 -1.69 2.81 -0.11
C LEU A 66 -1.89 3.20 1.34
N CYS A 67 -0.88 3.83 1.91
CA CYS A 67 -0.98 4.53 3.17
C CYS A 67 -0.33 5.90 3.07
N ARG A 68 -0.70 6.77 4.00
CA ARG A 68 -0.02 8.05 4.20
C ARG A 68 -0.06 8.43 5.66
N ARG A 69 0.99 9.10 6.13
CA ARG A 69 0.94 9.77 7.42
C ARG A 69 -0.10 10.87 7.40
N THR A 70 -0.93 10.90 8.43
CA THR A 70 -2.00 11.89 8.54
C THR A 70 -2.15 12.33 10.00
N GLY A 71 -2.69 13.54 10.19
CA GLY A 71 -3.10 14.02 11.50
C GLY A 71 -4.56 13.68 11.78
N ILE A 72 -5.09 14.28 12.85
CA ILE A 72 -6.53 14.19 13.15
C ILE A 72 -7.29 14.93 12.05
N MET A 73 -8.15 14.20 11.33
CA MET A 73 -9.07 14.79 10.35
C MET A 73 -10.49 14.83 10.94
N GLU A 74 -11.23 15.91 10.68
CA GLU A 74 -12.64 16.01 11.06
C GLU A 74 -13.53 15.03 10.27
N LYS A 75 -13.12 14.73 9.02
CA LYS A 75 -13.80 13.78 8.14
C LYS A 75 -12.78 12.99 7.33
N TRP A 76 -12.93 11.67 7.35
CA TRP A 76 -12.08 10.75 6.59
C TRP A 76 -12.60 10.58 5.15
N PRO A 77 -11.71 10.47 4.14
CA PRO A 77 -12.11 10.08 2.79
C PRO A 77 -12.85 8.73 2.81
N PRO A 78 -13.84 8.52 1.92
CA PRO A 78 -14.46 7.22 1.75
C PRO A 78 -13.41 6.12 1.53
N GLY A 79 -13.68 4.92 2.05
CA GLY A 79 -12.80 3.77 1.84
C GLY A 79 -11.44 3.87 2.54
N THR A 80 -11.31 4.67 3.61
CA THR A 80 -10.06 4.78 4.40
C THR A 80 -10.23 4.32 5.85
N ILE A 81 -9.13 3.91 6.47
CA ILE A 81 -9.02 3.56 7.90
C ILE A 81 -7.85 4.29 8.50
N TYR A 82 -8.06 4.89 9.67
CA TYR A 82 -7.02 5.51 10.45
C TYR A 82 -6.46 4.54 11.49
N ASP A 83 -5.18 4.20 11.37
CA ASP A 83 -4.42 3.51 12.41
C ASP A 83 -3.85 4.56 13.39
N SER A 84 -4.49 4.68 14.55
CA SER A 84 -4.09 5.63 15.58
C SER A 84 -2.71 5.33 16.19
N ARG A 85 -2.24 4.08 16.16
CA ARG A 85 -0.94 3.69 16.73
C ARG A 85 0.21 4.19 15.88
N THR A 86 0.07 4.15 14.55
CA THR A 86 1.12 4.58 13.60
C THR A 86 0.86 5.96 13.01
N SER A 87 -0.32 6.54 13.27
CA SER A 87 -0.82 7.78 12.65
C SER A 87 -0.85 7.69 11.12
N LEU A 88 -1.22 6.53 10.60
CA LEU A 88 -1.34 6.25 9.17
C LEU A 88 -2.81 6.17 8.77
N LEU A 89 -3.13 6.79 7.64
CA LEU A 89 -4.37 6.56 6.93
C LEU A 89 -4.13 5.51 5.85
N TRP A 90 -4.86 4.41 5.92
CA TRP A 90 -4.80 3.30 4.98
C TRP A 90 -5.99 3.32 4.03
N GLN A 91 -5.78 2.91 2.77
CA GLN A 91 -6.90 2.47 1.94
C GLN A 91 -7.44 1.12 2.45
N ARG A 92 -8.76 1.01 2.56
CA ARG A 92 -9.48 -0.20 2.97
C ARG A 92 -9.39 -1.30 1.93
N PHE A 93 -9.51 -0.94 0.67
CA PHE A 93 -9.48 -1.87 -0.46
C PHE A 93 -8.14 -1.80 -1.20
N VAL A 94 -7.75 -2.93 -1.79
CA VAL A 94 -6.60 -2.99 -2.68
C VAL A 94 -6.92 -2.23 -3.97
N ILE A 95 -5.89 -1.69 -4.62
CA ILE A 95 -6.02 -1.03 -5.92
C ILE A 95 -6.59 -2.05 -6.93
N ALA A 96 -7.54 -1.59 -7.75
CA ALA A 96 -8.16 -2.37 -8.81
C ALA A 96 -8.07 -1.64 -10.16
N GLU A 97 -8.57 -2.28 -11.21
CA GLU A 97 -8.55 -1.76 -12.59
C GLU A 97 -9.27 -0.41 -12.72
N ALA A 98 -10.33 -0.22 -11.95
CA ALA A 98 -11.05 1.04 -11.83
C ALA A 98 -11.26 1.41 -10.36
N TRP A 99 -11.66 2.66 -10.11
CA TRP A 99 -11.84 3.20 -8.76
C TRP A 99 -13.14 4.00 -8.66
N ASP A 100 -13.93 3.73 -7.62
CA ASP A 100 -15.10 4.52 -7.25
C ASP A 100 -14.71 5.51 -6.13
N GLU A 101 -14.60 6.80 -6.47
CA GLU A 101 -14.23 7.86 -5.52
C GLU A 101 -15.30 8.09 -4.43
N ASN A 102 -16.58 7.81 -4.71
CA ASN A 102 -17.65 8.04 -3.76
C ASN A 102 -17.63 6.97 -2.66
N GLN A 103 -17.29 5.73 -3.02
CA GLN A 103 -17.17 4.61 -2.09
C GLN A 103 -15.76 4.44 -1.54
N GLY A 104 -14.75 4.97 -2.23
CA GLY A 104 -13.34 4.72 -1.96
C GLY A 104 -12.97 3.25 -2.14
N LYS A 105 -13.52 2.60 -3.16
CA LYS A 105 -13.37 1.16 -3.41
C LYS A 105 -12.91 0.91 -4.85
N GLY A 106 -12.03 -0.08 -5.02
CA GLY A 106 -11.66 -0.60 -6.32
C GLY A 106 -12.79 -1.36 -7.01
N LEU A 107 -12.97 -1.13 -8.31
CA LEU A 107 -13.91 -1.84 -9.18
C LEU A 107 -13.14 -2.80 -10.10
N GLY A 108 -13.68 -3.99 -10.32
CA GLY A 108 -13.03 -5.02 -11.13
C GLY A 108 -12.00 -5.83 -10.34
N ASN A 109 -10.99 -6.34 -11.03
CA ASN A 109 -9.97 -7.20 -10.40
C ASN A 109 -8.92 -6.37 -9.66
N ALA A 110 -8.42 -6.90 -8.54
CA ALA A 110 -7.28 -6.33 -7.86
C ALA A 110 -6.03 -6.38 -8.76
N VAL A 111 -5.29 -5.29 -8.81
CA VAL A 111 -4.16 -5.10 -9.74
C VAL A 111 -2.84 -5.44 -9.04
N ARG A 112 -2.00 -6.21 -9.73
CA ARG A 112 -0.61 -6.48 -9.34
C ARG A 112 0.33 -5.69 -10.24
N ILE A 113 1.30 -5.01 -9.65
CA ILE A 113 2.27 -4.17 -10.36
C ILE A 113 3.69 -4.49 -9.94
N THR A 114 4.67 -4.09 -10.76
CA THR A 114 6.08 -4.18 -10.39
C THR A 114 6.42 -3.16 -9.31
N TRP A 115 7.52 -3.38 -8.58
CA TRP A 115 7.93 -2.46 -7.53
C TRP A 115 8.24 -1.06 -8.10
N GLU A 116 8.96 -1.01 -9.23
CA GLU A 116 9.28 0.25 -9.92
C GLU A 116 8.02 0.99 -10.35
N GLU A 117 7.01 0.27 -10.84
CA GLU A 117 5.73 0.86 -11.20
C GLU A 117 4.97 1.38 -9.97
N ALA A 118 5.01 0.65 -8.86
CA ALA A 118 4.42 1.08 -7.59
C ALA A 118 5.05 2.39 -7.09
N VAL A 119 6.38 2.45 -7.05
CA VAL A 119 7.12 3.64 -6.62
C VAL A 119 6.88 4.81 -7.59
N ARG A 120 6.89 4.57 -8.90
CA ARG A 120 6.63 5.61 -9.89
C ARG A 120 5.22 6.19 -9.79
N ARG A 121 4.22 5.34 -9.53
CA ARG A 121 2.80 5.74 -9.46
C ARG A 121 2.41 6.32 -8.09
N PHE A 122 2.98 5.79 -7.01
CA PHE A 122 2.51 6.03 -5.64
C PHE A 122 3.61 6.39 -4.64
N GLY A 123 4.88 6.24 -5.00
CA GLY A 123 6.03 6.63 -4.19
C GLY A 123 6.11 8.15 -4.08
N GLY A 124 5.34 8.72 -3.16
CA GLY A 124 5.42 10.13 -2.83
C GLY A 124 6.76 10.45 -2.17
N ALA A 125 7.71 11.00 -2.94
CA ALA A 125 8.87 11.69 -2.40
C ALA A 125 8.82 13.18 -2.74
N ARG A 126 8.99 14.00 -1.69
CA ARG A 126 9.50 15.37 -1.67
C ARG A 126 10.15 15.84 -3.00
N GLN A 127 9.39 16.45 -3.90
CA GLN A 127 9.98 17.39 -4.85
C GLN A 127 10.11 18.75 -4.19
N SER A 128 11.08 18.90 -3.28
CA SER A 128 11.69 20.20 -3.06
C SER A 128 12.67 20.45 -4.21
N ASN A 129 12.16 21.02 -5.31
CA ASN A 129 12.66 22.24 -5.94
C ASN A 129 12.16 22.40 -7.38
N VAL A 130 11.33 23.43 -7.55
CA VAL A 130 11.37 24.44 -8.62
C VAL A 130 11.67 23.94 -10.04
N THR A 131 10.66 24.01 -10.91
CA THR A 131 10.69 24.96 -12.04
C THR A 131 9.26 25.29 -12.47
N ARG A 132 8.90 26.57 -12.32
CA ARG A 132 7.79 27.21 -13.05
C ARG A 132 8.02 27.06 -14.56
N ARG A 133 6.99 26.72 -15.31
CA ARG A 133 6.48 27.44 -16.51
C ARG A 133 5.30 26.63 -17.07
N ARG A 134 4.05 27.10 -17.01
CA ARG A 134 3.38 28.23 -17.71
C ARG A 134 2.74 27.76 -19.03
N PHE A 135 1.40 27.82 -19.03
CA PHE A 135 0.41 27.95 -20.12
C PHE A 135 0.70 27.35 -21.51
N GLY A 136 -0.29 26.59 -21.99
CA GLY A 136 -0.80 26.59 -23.36
C GLY A 136 -2.31 26.61 -23.30
#